data_AF-A0A7T0JKR3-F1
#
_entry.id   AF-A0A7T0JKR3-F1
#
_cell.length_a   1.000
_cell.length_b   1.000
_cell.length_c   1.000
_cell.angle_alpha   90.00
_cell.angle_beta   90.00
_cell.angle_gamma   90.00
#
_symmetry.space_group_name_H-M   'P 1'
#
loop_
_entity.id
_entity.type
_entity.pdbx_description
1 polymer ?
#
loop_
_entity_poly.entity_id
_entity_poly.type
_entity_poly.pdbx_seq_one_letter_code
_entity_poly.pdbx_strand_id
1 'polypeptide(L)' 'MKKEQYPCDLCGQPVKVSGFELDIPGGPKKFCCAGCVSIYQLLNPEQNSTHSSTENIS' A
#
# COMPACT_ATOMS: atom_id res chain seq x y z
N MET A 1 -5.33 -21.23 17.23
CA MET A 1 -4.08 -20.72 16.60
C MET A 1 -4.36 -19.30 16.12
N LYS A 2 -3.68 -18.26 16.63
CA LYS A 2 -3.78 -16.90 16.08
C LYS A 2 -2.96 -16.87 14.80
N LYS A 3 -3.57 -16.58 13.64
CA LYS A 3 -2.81 -16.25 12.44
C LYS A 3 -2.00 -14.99 12.76
N GLU A 4 -0.67 -15.08 12.64
CA GLU A 4 0.19 -13.90 12.67
C GLU A 4 -0.23 -13.00 11.52
N GLN A 5 -0.66 -11.78 11.86
CA GLN A 5 -1.05 -10.77 10.91
C GLN A 5 0.18 -9.95 10.58
N TYR A 6 0.45 -9.76 9.30
CA TYR A 6 1.51 -8.89 8.83
C TYR A 6 1.33 -7.47 9.43
N PRO A 7 2.39 -6.84 9.98
CA PRO A 7 2.30 -5.48 10.51
C PRO A 7 2.29 -4.47 9.36
N CYS A 8 1.44 -3.45 9.43
CA CYS A 8 1.39 -2.35 8.47
C CYS A 8 2.77 -1.71 8.30
N ASP A 9 3.23 -1.58 7.06
CA ASP A 9 4.53 -1.00 6.72
C ASP A 9 4.69 0.48 7.13
N LEU A 10 3.58 1.18 7.43
CA LEU A 10 3.61 2.58 7.90
C LEU A 10 3.48 2.71 9.42
N CYS A 11 2.47 2.09 10.03
CA CYS A 11 2.10 2.34 11.42
C CYS A 11 2.29 1.14 12.36
N GLY A 12 2.71 -0.02 11.84
CA GLY A 12 2.96 -1.24 12.60
C GLY A 12 1.71 -1.97 13.10
N GLN A 13 0.50 -1.43 12.89
CA GLN A 13 -0.73 -2.12 13.28
C GLN A 13 -1.00 -3.37 12.42
N PRO A 14 -1.67 -4.40 12.96
CA PRO A 14 -1.98 -5.60 12.19
C PRO A 14 -2.82 -5.33 10.93
N VAL A 15 -2.38 -5.85 9.79
CA VAL A 15 -3.17 -5.87 8.55
C VAL A 15 -4.26 -6.94 8.68
N LYS A 16 -5.49 -6.48 8.94
CA LYS A 16 -6.68 -7.33 9.12
C LYS A 16 -7.41 -7.65 7.82
N VAL A 17 -7.23 -6.80 6.81
CA VAL A 17 -7.90 -6.86 5.52
C VAL A 17 -6.87 -6.69 4.40
N SER A 18 -6.96 -7.53 3.36
CA SER A 18 -6.17 -7.38 2.14
C SER A 18 -6.76 -6.27 1.25
N GLY A 19 -5.97 -5.77 0.29
CA GLY A 19 -6.42 -4.78 -0.70
C GLY A 19 -5.76 -3.40 -0.56
N PHE A 20 -4.88 -3.22 0.42
CA PHE A 20 -4.07 -2.02 0.59
C PHE A 20 -2.60 -2.38 0.44
N GLU A 21 -2.16 -2.51 -0.82
CA GLU A 21 -0.78 -2.87 -1.16
C GLU A 21 -0.24 -1.90 -2.23
N LEU A 22 1.06 -1.60 -2.17
CA LEU A 22 1.75 -0.82 -3.19
C LEU A 22 2.95 -1.60 -3.70
N ASP A 23 3.01 -1.80 -5.02
CA ASP A 23 4.18 -2.36 -5.68
C ASP A 23 5.22 -1.24 -5.92
N ILE A 24 6.33 -1.32 -5.18
CA ILE A 24 7.43 -0.36 -5.27
C ILE A 24 8.74 -1.06 -5.65
N PRO A 25 9.73 -0.32 -6.22
CA PRO A 25 11.07 -0.85 -6.45
C PRO A 25 11.71 -1.27 -5.12
N GLY A 26 11.79 -2.57 -4.86
CA GLY A 26 12.24 -3.14 -3.58
C GLY A 26 11.28 -4.12 -2.93
N GLY A 27 10.07 -4.28 -3.49
CA GLY A 27 9.08 -5.27 -3.09
C GLY A 27 7.77 -4.65 -2.61
N PRO A 28 6.68 -5.43 -2.56
CA PRO A 28 5.37 -4.91 -2.21
C PRO A 28 5.33 -4.43 -0.76
N LYS A 29 4.67 -3.30 -0.53
CA LYS A 29 4.33 -2.77 0.80
C LYS A 29 2.87 -3.06 1.11
N LYS A 30 2.56 -3.49 2.33
CA LYS A 30 1.20 -3.80 2.79
C LYS A 30 0.77 -2.87 3.93
N PHE A 31 -0.47 -2.41 3.87
CA PHE A 31 -1.01 -1.40 4.77
C PHE A 31 -2.29 -1.87 5.44
N CYS A 32 -2.58 -1.36 6.64
CA CYS A 32 -3.79 -1.75 7.37
C CYS A 32 -5.07 -1.07 6.85
N CYS A 33 -4.94 0.04 6.13
CA CYS A 33 -6.05 0.81 5.56
C CYS A 33 -5.60 1.74 4.43
N ALA A 34 -6.56 2.27 3.66
CA ALA A 34 -6.32 3.27 2.61
C ALA A 34 -5.60 4.52 3.11
N GLY A 35 -5.87 4.97 4.35
CA GLY A 35 -5.21 6.14 4.92
C GLY A 35 -3.69 5.97 5.03
N CYS A 36 -3.22 4.76 5.40
CA CYS A 36 -1.79 4.48 5.45
C CYS A 36 -1.15 4.43 4.04
N VAL A 37 -1.91 3.97 3.03
CA VAL A 37 -1.46 4.01 1.63
C VAL A 37 -1.24 5.46 1.19
N SER A 38 -2.25 6.33 1.39
CA SER A 38 -2.17 7.74 0.98
C SER A 38 -1.05 8.49 1.70
N ILE A 39 -0.86 8.29 3.00
CA ILE A 39 0.24 8.91 3.75
C ILE A 39 1.59 8.41 3.22
N TYR A 40 1.72 7.10 2.96
CA TYR A 40 2.96 6.55 2.42
C TYR A 40 3.31 7.17 1.06
N GLN A 41 2.34 7.31 0.14
CA GLN A 41 2.55 7.94 -1.16
C GLN A 41 2.92 9.43 -1.03
N LEU A 42 2.29 10.16 -0.11
CA LEU A 42 2.62 11.56 0.17
C LEU A 42 4.05 11.74 0.71
N LEU A 43 4.49 10.82 1.58
CA LEU A 43 5.85 10.83 2.14
C LEU A 43 6.91 10.30 1.17
N ASN A 44 6.51 9.52 0.16
CA ASN A 44 7.39 8.87 -0.81
C ASN A 44 6.94 9.16 -2.26
N PRO A 45 6.94 10.44 -2.69
CA PRO A 45 6.37 10.84 -3.99
C PRO A 45 7.05 10.16 -5.18
N GLU A 46 8.36 9.92 -5.11
CA GLU A 46 9.14 9.25 -6.17
C GLU A 46 8.79 7.76 -6.33
N GLN A 47 8.18 7.14 -5.32
CA GLN A 47 7.78 5.72 -5.32
C GLN A 47 6.33 5.53 -5.71
N ASN A 48 5.61 6.60 -6.04
CA ASN A 48 4.27 6.50 -6.58
C ASN A 48 4.36 6.04 -8.03
N SER A 49 4.52 4.73 -8.23
CA SER A 49 4.42 4.02 -9.50
C SER A 49 3.04 4.30 -10.10
N THR A 50 2.89 5.44 -10.73
CA THR A 50 1.66 5.85 -11.39
C THR A 50 1.58 5.05 -12.69
N HIS A 51 1.21 3.78 -12.60
CA HIS A 51 0.46 3.17 -13.68
C HIS A 51 -0.94 3.76 -13.61
N SER A 52 -1.06 4.97 -14.17
CA SER A 52 -2.34 5.53 -14.56
C SER A 52 -2.92 4.59 -15.62
N SER A 53 -3.63 3.55 -15.17
CA SER A 53 -4.67 2.93 -15.97
C SER A 53 -5.89 3.85 -15.89
N THR A 54 -5.73 5.08 -16.41
CA THR A 54 -6.90 5.83 -16.83
C THR A 54 -7.17 5.36 -18.24
N GLU A 55 -8.32 4.73 -18.36
CA GLU A 55 -8.93 4.22 -19.57
C GLU A 55 -8.70 5.14 -20.78
N ASN A 56 -8.21 4.52 -21.84
CA ASN A 56 -8.34 4.94 -23.22
C ASN A 56 -9.82 5.23 -23.55
N ILE A 57 -10.26 6.47 -23.37
CA ILE A 57 -11.42 7.02 -24.06
C ILE A 57 -10.91 7.86 -25.22
N SER A 58 -10.85 7.26 -26.41
CA SER A 58 -10.96 7.90 -27.73
C SER A 58 -11.21 6.83 -28.79
#